data_AF-A0A699Z7Z4-F1
#
_entry.id   AF-A0A699Z7Z4-F1
#
_cell.length_a   1.000
_cell.length_b   1.000
_cell.length_c   1.000
_cell.angle_alpha   90.00
_cell.angle_beta   90.00
_cell.angle_gamma   90.00
#
_symmetry.space_group_name_H-M   'P 1'
#
loop_
_entity.id
_entity.type
_entity.pdbx_description
1 polymer ?
#
loop_
_entity_poly.entity_id
_entity_poly.type
_entity_poly.pdbx_seq_one_letter_code
_entity_poly.pdbx_strand_id
1 'polypeptide(L)'
;MPHEFFPLLDSPELVRRILEYQSYLGAVLEGHVNLQLEFTVKEMLGSANVTLDDLKYGCAVIPIFDMSNHKRKCAHTTTALEGGDDVSVVIGEDVEADTELCYPYTPDMRDDHGVLNYGFLPDPEDPPRLLQVDHPEYSPSDSNKPLSEEPFEADSADGYLSEMDRLTQLLDDLQQVDSNFDAAAWPAPGTDYVFDMLMGLKHRRREAIRYEVARLASKLEALSAGRQEL
;
A
#
# COMPACT_ATOMS: atom_id res chain seq x y z
N MET A 1 -12.35 -2.52 -9.61
CA MET A 1 -12.96 -1.19 -9.37
C MET A 1 -13.63 -0.68 -10.65
N PRO A 2 -14.89 -0.21 -10.59
CA PRO A 2 -15.57 0.40 -11.75
C PRO A 2 -14.90 1.72 -12.18
N HIS A 3 -14.95 2.03 -13.49
CA HIS A 3 -14.26 3.20 -14.06
C HIS A 3 -14.81 4.53 -13.57
N GLU A 4 -16.08 4.58 -13.18
CA GLU A 4 -16.71 5.78 -12.62
C GLU A 4 -16.02 6.28 -11.36
N PHE A 5 -15.34 5.41 -10.59
CA PHE A 5 -14.62 5.77 -9.37
C PHE A 5 -13.17 6.24 -9.60
N PHE A 6 -12.64 6.13 -10.82
CA PHE A 6 -11.25 6.53 -11.10
C PHE A 6 -10.91 7.98 -10.73
N PRO A 7 -11.83 8.97 -10.91
CA PRO A 7 -11.59 10.32 -10.44
C PRO A 7 -11.38 10.45 -8.93
N LEU A 8 -11.74 9.45 -8.11
CA LEU A 8 -11.52 9.49 -6.67
C LEU A 8 -10.13 9.02 -6.23
N LEU A 9 -9.34 8.41 -7.12
CA LEU A 9 -8.00 7.93 -6.77
C LEU A 9 -6.98 9.07 -6.68
N ASP A 10 -7.25 10.20 -7.32
CA ASP A 10 -6.39 11.38 -7.43
C ASP A 10 -4.92 11.03 -7.80
N SER A 11 -4.71 9.94 -8.55
CA SER A 11 -3.39 9.45 -8.91
C SER A 11 -3.45 8.77 -10.27
N PRO A 12 -2.83 9.35 -11.31
CA PRO A 12 -2.69 8.71 -12.62
C PRO A 12 -2.02 7.35 -12.52
N GLU A 13 -1.10 7.19 -11.58
CA GLU A 13 -0.36 5.94 -11.35
C GLU A 13 -1.27 4.84 -10.79
N LEU A 14 -2.14 5.15 -9.82
CA LEU A 14 -3.13 4.18 -9.31
C LEU A 14 -4.11 3.76 -10.42
N VAL A 15 -4.56 4.72 -11.24
CA VAL A 15 -5.42 4.43 -12.40
C VAL A 15 -4.72 3.53 -13.41
N ARG A 16 -3.45 3.83 -13.74
CA ARG A 16 -2.62 3.01 -14.63
C ARG A 16 -2.54 1.57 -14.13
N ARG A 17 -2.23 1.37 -12.84
CA ARG A 17 -2.16 0.03 -12.25
C ARG A 17 -3.48 -0.73 -12.34
N ILE A 18 -4.61 -0.09 -12.04
CA ILE A 18 -5.93 -0.73 -12.16
C ILE A 18 -6.19 -1.17 -13.61
N LEU A 19 -5.91 -0.31 -14.58
CA LEU A 19 -6.10 -0.61 -15.99
C LEU A 19 -5.19 -1.76 -16.46
N GLU A 20 -3.94 -1.80 -15.99
CA GLU A 20 -3.02 -2.90 -16.27
C GLU A 20 -3.53 -4.22 -15.70
N TYR A 21 -3.98 -4.24 -14.45
CA TYR A 21 -4.59 -5.43 -13.86
C TYR A 21 -5.86 -5.85 -14.59
N GLN A 22 -6.74 -4.92 -14.97
CA GLN A 22 -7.95 -5.22 -15.73
C GLN A 22 -7.63 -5.78 -17.12
N SER A 23 -6.65 -5.20 -17.80
CA SER A 23 -6.19 -5.69 -19.10
C SER A 23 -5.58 -7.09 -18.99
N TYR A 24 -4.78 -7.32 -17.95
CA TYR A 24 -4.18 -8.62 -17.67
C TYR A 24 -5.25 -9.68 -17.38
N LEU A 25 -6.19 -9.40 -16.48
CA LEU A 25 -7.31 -10.29 -16.17
C LEU A 25 -8.17 -10.58 -17.41
N GLY A 26 -8.40 -9.58 -18.26
CA GLY A 26 -9.08 -9.77 -19.54
C GLY A 26 -8.32 -10.76 -20.43
N ALA A 27 -7.02 -10.56 -20.62
CA ALA A 27 -6.18 -11.46 -21.42
C ALA A 27 -6.12 -12.89 -20.85
N VAL A 28 -6.13 -13.04 -19.52
CA VAL A 28 -6.25 -14.33 -18.83
C VAL A 28 -7.58 -15.00 -19.15
N LEU A 29 -8.70 -14.29 -18.98
CA LEU A 29 -10.05 -14.84 -19.19
C LEU A 29 -10.31 -15.20 -20.66
N GLU A 30 -9.67 -14.49 -21.58
CA GLU A 30 -9.73 -14.74 -23.03
C GLU A 30 -8.75 -15.84 -23.50
N GLY A 31 -7.92 -16.37 -22.59
CA GLY A 31 -6.95 -17.42 -22.89
C GLY A 31 -5.74 -16.95 -23.70
N HIS A 32 -5.49 -15.64 -23.75
CA HIS A 32 -4.31 -15.04 -24.37
C HIS A 32 -3.05 -15.15 -23.50
N VAL A 33 -3.26 -15.32 -22.19
CA VAL A 33 -2.20 -15.55 -21.19
C VAL A 33 -2.23 -17.00 -20.74
N ASN A 34 -1.08 -17.67 -20.76
CA ASN A 34 -0.94 -18.98 -20.11
C ASN A 34 -0.62 -18.78 -18.62
N LEU A 35 -1.64 -18.91 -17.77
CA LEU A 35 -1.55 -18.80 -16.31
C LEU A 35 -0.50 -19.73 -15.68
N GLN A 36 -0.12 -20.84 -16.32
CA GLN A 36 0.92 -21.74 -15.82
C GLN A 36 2.35 -21.24 -16.08
N LEU A 37 2.53 -20.20 -16.90
CA LEU A 37 3.82 -19.68 -17.32
C LEU A 37 4.11 -18.25 -16.83
N GLU A 38 3.08 -17.43 -16.60
CA GLU A 38 3.25 -15.98 -16.45
C GLU A 38 3.41 -15.45 -15.04
N PHE A 39 3.21 -16.25 -14.00
CA PHE A 39 3.72 -15.90 -12.69
C PHE A 39 5.12 -16.44 -12.55
N THR A 40 6.09 -15.73 -13.15
CA THR A 40 7.46 -16.00 -12.77
C THR A 40 7.64 -15.57 -11.32
N VAL A 41 8.19 -16.46 -10.52
CA VAL A 41 8.57 -16.27 -9.10
C VAL A 41 9.15 -14.89 -8.79
N LYS A 42 9.87 -14.36 -9.78
CA LYS A 42 10.60 -13.11 -9.74
C LYS A 42 9.67 -11.89 -9.64
N GLU A 43 8.48 -11.95 -10.24
CA GLU A 43 7.48 -10.88 -10.20
C GLU A 43 6.63 -10.92 -8.92
N MET A 44 6.45 -12.10 -8.33
CA MET A 44 5.60 -12.30 -7.14
C MET A 44 6.32 -12.10 -5.80
N LEU A 45 7.64 -12.32 -5.75
CA LEU A 45 8.40 -12.30 -4.49
C LEU A 45 9.44 -11.18 -4.37
N GLY A 46 9.45 -10.20 -5.29
CA GLY A 46 10.28 -8.99 -5.21
C GLY A 46 11.78 -9.28 -4.98
N SER A 47 12.58 -9.31 -6.05
CA SER A 47 14.06 -9.35 -6.01
C SER A 47 14.74 -10.45 -5.15
N ALA A 48 14.01 -11.43 -4.60
CA ALA A 48 14.59 -12.58 -3.93
C ALA A 48 15.13 -13.60 -4.95
N ASN A 49 16.25 -14.26 -4.65
CA ASN A 49 16.66 -15.45 -5.40
C ASN A 49 15.76 -16.60 -4.97
N VAL A 50 14.88 -17.05 -5.87
CA VAL A 50 13.87 -18.05 -5.56
C VAL A 50 14.10 -19.35 -6.33
N THR A 51 13.97 -20.49 -5.66
CA THR A 51 14.12 -21.83 -6.24
C THR A 51 12.78 -22.39 -6.75
N LEU A 52 12.82 -23.49 -7.51
CA LEU A 52 11.62 -24.20 -7.99
C LEU A 52 10.76 -24.80 -6.88
N ASP A 53 11.29 -24.99 -5.67
CA ASP A 53 10.52 -25.45 -4.50
C ASP A 53 9.77 -24.29 -3.83
N ASP A 54 10.40 -23.13 -3.71
CA ASP A 54 9.76 -21.90 -3.21
C ASP A 54 8.56 -21.47 -4.10
N LEU A 55 8.61 -21.85 -5.38
CA LEU A 55 7.58 -21.64 -6.39
C LEU A 55 6.25 -22.38 -6.11
N LYS A 56 6.27 -23.47 -5.35
CA LYS A 56 5.03 -24.18 -4.96
C LYS A 56 4.13 -23.30 -4.07
N TYR A 57 4.70 -22.25 -3.48
CA TYR A 57 4.02 -21.35 -2.53
C TYR A 57 3.70 -19.98 -3.11
N GLY A 58 4.19 -19.65 -4.32
CA GLY A 58 4.13 -18.28 -4.88
C GLY A 58 2.73 -17.76 -5.21
N CYS A 59 1.73 -18.64 -5.30
CA CYS A 59 0.32 -18.29 -5.44
C CYS A 59 -0.58 -19.45 -5.02
N ALA A 60 -0.27 -20.06 -3.88
CA ALA A 60 -1.15 -21.06 -3.32
C ALA A 60 -2.38 -20.37 -2.72
N VAL A 61 -3.55 -20.58 -3.30
CA VAL A 61 -4.79 -20.38 -2.55
C VAL A 61 -4.81 -21.47 -1.48
N ILE A 62 -4.59 -21.09 -0.22
CA ILE A 62 -4.66 -22.02 0.90
C ILE A 62 -6.07 -21.94 1.47
N PRO A 63 -6.93 -22.94 1.22
CA PRO A 63 -8.28 -22.95 1.76
C PRO A 63 -8.24 -22.82 3.29
N ILE A 64 -9.25 -22.19 3.89
CA ILE A 64 -9.35 -21.83 5.32
C ILE A 64 -8.53 -20.59 5.70
N PHE A 65 -7.26 -20.48 5.29
CA PHE A 65 -6.46 -19.30 5.66
C PHE A 65 -6.93 -18.04 4.94
N ASP A 66 -7.30 -18.14 3.67
CA ASP A 66 -7.90 -17.05 2.88
C ASP A 66 -9.21 -16.49 3.46
N MET A 67 -9.77 -17.11 4.51
CA MET A 67 -10.94 -16.59 5.22
C MET A 67 -10.58 -15.65 6.39
N SER A 68 -9.32 -15.60 6.81
CA SER A 68 -8.89 -14.79 7.96
C SER A 68 -8.64 -13.35 7.51
N ASN A 69 -9.03 -12.36 8.31
CA ASN A 69 -8.83 -10.95 7.95
C ASN A 69 -7.42 -10.44 8.29
N HIS A 70 -7.03 -9.38 7.57
CA HIS A 70 -5.80 -8.66 7.83
C HIS A 70 -5.87 -7.88 9.15
N LYS A 71 -4.82 -7.99 9.95
CA LYS A 71 -4.49 -6.98 10.97
C LYS A 71 -2.98 -6.83 11.03
N ARG A 72 -2.48 -5.62 10.79
CA ARG A 72 -1.04 -5.36 10.72
C ARG A 72 -0.30 -5.74 11.99
N LYS A 73 -0.82 -5.30 13.14
CA LYS A 73 -0.32 -5.66 14.48
C LYS A 73 -1.16 -6.80 15.05
N CYS A 74 -1.06 -7.98 14.43
CA CYS A 74 -1.65 -9.21 14.94
C CYS A 74 -0.54 -10.09 15.53
N ALA A 75 -0.80 -10.73 16.67
CA ALA A 75 0.16 -11.66 17.26
C ALA A 75 0.21 -13.00 16.50
N HIS A 76 -0.85 -13.33 15.76
CA HIS A 76 -0.90 -14.54 14.96
C HIS A 76 -0.26 -14.36 13.59
N THR A 77 0.35 -15.42 13.09
CA THR A 77 1.04 -15.43 11.79
C THR A 77 0.84 -16.78 11.11
N THR A 78 1.17 -16.89 9.83
CA THR A 78 1.25 -18.15 9.11
C THR A 78 2.71 -18.57 8.94
N THR A 79 3.01 -19.85 9.10
CA THR A 79 4.33 -20.43 8.83
C THR A 79 4.21 -21.69 8.00
N ALA A 80 5.18 -21.94 7.15
CA ALA A 80 5.37 -23.28 6.59
C ALA A 80 5.91 -24.20 7.69
N LEU A 81 5.43 -25.45 7.72
CA LEU A 81 5.99 -26.51 8.56
C LEU A 81 7.26 -27.10 7.95
N GLU A 82 7.98 -27.88 8.75
CA GLU A 82 9.20 -28.56 8.33
C GLU A 82 8.92 -29.47 7.12
N GLY A 83 9.59 -29.23 6.00
CA GLY A 83 9.33 -29.90 4.71
C GLY A 83 8.49 -29.10 3.71
N GLY A 84 7.89 -27.98 4.14
CA GLY A 84 7.20 -27.01 3.27
C GLY A 84 5.80 -27.44 2.83
N ASP A 85 5.46 -28.73 2.84
CA ASP A 85 4.20 -29.22 2.25
C ASP A 85 2.94 -28.78 3.02
N ASP A 86 3.08 -28.32 4.26
CA ASP A 86 1.98 -27.87 5.11
C ASP A 86 2.19 -26.42 5.58
N VAL A 87 1.09 -25.66 5.69
CA VAL A 87 1.08 -24.33 6.29
C VAL A 87 0.26 -24.37 7.57
N SER A 88 0.76 -23.71 8.61
CA SER A 88 0.10 -23.62 9.93
C SER A 88 -0.10 -22.17 10.33
N VAL A 89 -1.18 -21.90 11.06
CA VAL A 89 -1.36 -20.64 11.79
C VAL A 89 -0.70 -20.79 13.16
N VAL A 90 0.24 -19.90 13.45
CA VAL A 90 0.88 -19.77 14.75
C VAL A 90 0.07 -18.77 15.57
N ILE A 91 -0.46 -19.25 16.69
CA ILE A 91 -1.21 -18.44 17.64
C ILE A 91 -0.22 -17.76 18.59
N GLY A 92 -0.02 -16.45 18.44
CA GLY A 92 0.91 -15.68 19.28
C GLY A 92 0.34 -15.15 20.61
N GLU A 93 -0.98 -15.22 20.83
CA GLU A 93 -1.65 -14.80 22.06
C GLU A 93 -2.88 -15.67 22.33
N ASP A 94 -3.34 -15.73 23.58
CA ASP A 94 -4.55 -16.47 23.93
C ASP A 94 -5.76 -15.91 23.17
N VAL A 95 -6.54 -16.80 22.55
CA VAL A 95 -7.73 -16.44 21.75
C VAL A 95 -8.98 -16.85 22.50
N GLU A 96 -9.78 -15.86 22.87
CA GLU A 96 -11.07 -16.08 23.53
C GLU A 96 -12.10 -16.62 22.53
N ALA A 97 -13.08 -17.37 23.05
CA ALA A 97 -14.20 -17.82 22.24
C ALA A 97 -14.90 -16.62 21.57
N ASP A 98 -15.36 -16.83 20.34
CA ASP A 98 -16.06 -15.83 19.52
C ASP A 98 -15.24 -14.57 19.16
N THR A 99 -13.91 -14.61 19.32
CA THR A 99 -13.01 -13.57 18.79
C THR A 99 -12.48 -13.94 17.41
N GLU A 100 -12.31 -12.92 16.57
CA GLU A 100 -11.79 -13.09 15.22
C GLU A 100 -10.29 -13.43 15.25
N LEU A 101 -9.91 -14.44 14.47
CA LEU A 101 -8.52 -14.79 14.23
C LEU A 101 -8.01 -14.02 13.00
N CYS A 102 -7.09 -13.07 13.23
CA CYS A 102 -6.41 -12.30 12.19
C CYS A 102 -5.01 -12.84 11.89
N TYR A 103 -4.39 -12.37 10.81
CA TYR A 103 -2.93 -12.32 10.66
C TYR A 103 -2.54 -11.23 9.64
N PRO A 104 -1.29 -10.72 9.64
CA PRO A 104 -0.90 -9.71 8.67
C PRO A 104 -0.69 -10.34 7.28
N TYR A 105 -1.51 -9.96 6.30
CA TYR A 105 -1.29 -10.34 4.89
C TYR A 105 0.07 -9.87 4.37
N THR A 106 0.43 -8.64 4.71
CA THR A 106 1.78 -8.08 4.55
C THR A 106 2.03 -7.22 5.80
N PRO A 107 3.23 -7.29 6.42
CA PRO A 107 3.53 -6.52 7.63
C PRO A 107 3.61 -5.00 7.37
N ASP A 108 3.79 -4.60 6.12
CA ASP A 108 4.06 -3.24 5.65
C ASP A 108 2.95 -2.65 4.78
N MET A 109 1.77 -3.29 4.70
CA MET A 109 0.65 -2.87 3.85
C MET A 109 0.30 -1.39 4.03
N ARG A 110 0.43 -0.59 2.96
CA ARG A 110 0.02 0.82 2.89
C ARG A 110 -1.41 0.95 2.38
N ASP A 111 -2.04 2.10 2.64
CA ASP A 111 -3.47 2.32 2.33
C ASP A 111 -3.81 2.05 0.85
N ASP A 112 -2.98 2.49 -0.10
CA ASP A 112 -3.19 2.26 -1.52
C ASP A 112 -2.99 0.79 -1.91
N HIS A 113 -2.06 0.09 -1.26
CA HIS A 113 -1.89 -1.35 -1.44
C HIS A 113 -3.11 -2.12 -0.94
N GLY A 114 -3.65 -1.76 0.23
CA GLY A 114 -4.88 -2.34 0.79
C GLY A 114 -6.07 -2.13 -0.14
N VAL A 115 -6.26 -0.91 -0.63
CA VAL A 115 -7.37 -0.55 -1.52
C VAL A 115 -7.26 -1.27 -2.86
N LEU A 116 -6.08 -1.28 -3.48
CA LEU A 116 -5.91 -1.85 -4.82
C LEU A 116 -5.96 -3.37 -4.85
N ASN A 117 -5.36 -4.05 -3.87
CA ASN A 117 -5.22 -5.50 -3.89
C ASN A 117 -6.30 -6.22 -3.09
N TYR A 118 -6.82 -5.59 -2.04
CA TYR A 118 -7.72 -6.24 -1.09
C TYR A 118 -9.07 -5.53 -0.94
N GLY A 119 -9.23 -4.34 -1.51
CA GLY A 119 -10.51 -3.61 -1.48
C GLY A 119 -10.93 -3.15 -0.09
N PHE A 120 -9.97 -2.86 0.81
CA PHE A 120 -10.23 -2.25 2.10
C PHE A 120 -9.17 -1.19 2.44
N LEU A 121 -9.53 -0.26 3.33
CA LEU A 121 -8.56 0.62 3.98
C LEU A 121 -8.03 -0.04 5.26
N PRO A 122 -6.72 -0.23 5.41
CA PRO A 122 -6.12 -0.69 6.66
C PRO A 122 -6.50 0.13 7.89
N ASP A 123 -6.17 -0.37 9.08
CA ASP A 123 -6.32 0.40 10.31
C ASP A 123 -5.51 1.72 10.22
N PRO A 124 -6.07 2.85 10.70
CA PRO A 124 -5.33 4.11 10.76
C PRO A 124 -4.04 3.97 11.56
N GLU A 125 -3.02 4.68 11.12
CA GLU A 125 -1.70 4.66 11.74
C GLU A 125 -1.34 6.02 12.35
N ASP A 126 -0.57 5.96 13.43
CA ASP A 126 0.04 7.13 14.07
C ASP A 126 1.54 6.84 14.30
N PRO A 127 2.45 7.51 13.58
CA PRO A 127 2.18 8.55 12.59
C PRO A 127 1.58 8.00 11.28
N PRO A 128 0.85 8.82 10.50
CA PRO A 128 0.32 8.40 9.20
C PRO A 128 1.47 8.18 8.20
N ARG A 129 1.37 7.12 7.38
CA ARG A 129 2.35 6.78 6.35
C ARG A 129 1.92 7.28 4.98
N LEU A 130 2.89 7.75 4.18
CA LEU A 130 2.69 8.03 2.76
C LEU A 130 2.16 6.76 2.04
N LEU A 131 1.33 6.97 1.02
CA LEU A 131 0.97 5.91 0.09
C LEU A 131 2.22 5.34 -0.58
N GLN A 132 2.13 4.09 -1.04
CA GLN A 132 3.21 3.46 -1.77
C GLN A 132 3.62 4.30 -2.98
N VAL A 133 2.64 4.78 -3.77
CA VAL A 133 2.89 5.62 -4.96
C VAL A 133 3.48 6.99 -4.66
N ASP A 134 3.36 7.48 -3.42
CA ASP A 134 3.86 8.79 -3.00
C ASP A 134 5.23 8.70 -2.31
N HIS A 135 5.72 7.49 -2.05
CA HIS A 135 7.00 7.28 -1.38
C HIS A 135 8.18 7.70 -2.27
N PRO A 136 9.23 8.35 -1.73
CA PRO A 136 10.37 8.82 -2.53
C PRO A 136 11.12 7.70 -3.26
N GLU A 137 11.13 6.50 -2.69
CA GLU A 137 11.75 5.32 -3.31
C GLU A 137 10.82 4.53 -4.26
N TYR A 138 9.57 4.97 -4.44
CA TYR A 138 8.65 4.31 -5.36
C TYR A 138 9.12 4.43 -6.80
N SER A 139 9.09 3.32 -7.52
CA SER A 139 9.36 3.29 -8.96
C SER A 139 8.24 2.57 -9.71
N PRO A 140 7.60 3.20 -10.71
CA PRO A 140 6.63 2.52 -11.56
C PRO A 140 7.20 1.29 -12.29
N SER A 141 8.51 1.28 -12.56
CA SER A 141 9.18 0.14 -13.22
C SER A 141 9.42 -1.04 -12.28
N ASP A 142 9.34 -0.83 -10.98
CA ASP A 142 9.54 -1.84 -9.95
C ASP A 142 8.54 -1.59 -8.80
N SER A 143 7.26 -1.65 -9.14
CA SER A 143 6.15 -1.33 -8.22
C SER A 143 5.99 -2.36 -7.08
N ASN A 144 6.74 -3.46 -7.11
CA ASN A 144 6.75 -4.47 -6.03
C ASN A 144 8.00 -4.37 -5.16
N LYS A 145 8.90 -3.40 -5.41
CA LYS A 145 10.07 -3.18 -4.58
C LYS A 145 9.62 -2.87 -3.14
N PRO A 146 10.13 -3.59 -2.13
CA PRO A 146 9.91 -3.23 -0.73
C PRO A 146 10.35 -1.79 -0.47
N LEU A 147 9.50 -1.03 0.20
CA LEU A 147 9.80 0.34 0.59
C LEU A 147 10.30 0.39 2.02
N SER A 148 11.11 1.41 2.33
CA SER A 148 11.51 1.68 3.71
C SER A 148 10.29 1.97 4.60
N GLU A 149 10.27 1.34 5.77
CA GLU A 149 9.32 1.67 6.84
C GLU A 149 9.82 2.81 7.73
N GLU A 150 11.12 3.12 7.65
CA GLU A 150 11.70 4.24 8.37
C GLU A 150 11.34 5.57 7.68
N PRO A 151 11.16 6.66 8.45
CA PRO A 151 10.96 7.99 7.88
C PRO A 151 12.08 8.37 6.92
N PHE A 152 11.76 9.16 5.89
CA PHE A 152 12.76 9.61 4.93
C PHE A 152 13.90 10.37 5.62
N GLU A 153 15.14 10.00 5.34
CA GLU A 153 16.32 10.72 5.79
C GLU A 153 17.21 11.01 4.57
N ALA A 154 17.73 12.22 4.51
CA ALA A 154 18.67 12.66 3.48
C ALA A 154 20.04 12.96 4.10
N ASP A 155 21.09 12.75 3.31
CA ASP A 155 22.48 13.06 3.69
C ASP A 155 22.76 14.57 3.76
N SER A 156 21.86 15.41 3.24
CA SER A 156 22.03 16.85 3.14
C SER A 156 20.73 17.62 3.32
N ALA A 157 20.84 18.89 3.71
CA ALA A 157 19.72 19.82 3.77
C ALA A 157 19.02 19.97 2.40
N ASP A 158 19.78 19.94 1.30
CA ASP A 158 19.22 20.02 -0.05
C ASP A 158 18.36 18.81 -0.37
N GLY A 159 18.71 17.61 0.12
CA GLY A 159 17.88 16.41 -0.03
C GLY A 159 16.56 16.51 0.73
N TYR A 160 16.58 17.05 1.96
CA TYR A 160 15.36 17.32 2.72
C TYR A 160 14.47 18.38 2.04
N LEU A 161 15.07 19.46 1.52
CA LEU A 161 14.34 20.49 0.77
C LEU A 161 13.70 19.92 -0.49
N SER A 162 14.44 19.12 -1.26
CA SER A 162 13.92 18.51 -2.49
C SER A 162 12.73 17.59 -2.23
N GLU A 163 12.76 16.80 -1.16
CA GLU A 163 11.64 15.93 -0.81
C GLU A 163 10.44 16.72 -0.28
N MET A 164 10.70 17.75 0.54
CA MET A 164 9.65 18.65 1.04
C MET A 164 8.96 19.39 -0.12
N ASP A 165 9.72 19.87 -1.12
CA ASP A 165 9.19 20.54 -2.31
C ASP A 165 8.33 19.59 -3.14
N ARG A 166 8.77 18.34 -3.34
CA ARG A 166 8.01 17.30 -4.06
C ARG A 166 6.67 17.03 -3.38
N LEU A 167 6.68 16.83 -2.07
CA LEU A 167 5.47 16.57 -1.29
C LEU A 167 4.54 17.77 -1.22
N THR A 168 5.09 19.00 -1.14
CA THR A 168 4.30 20.24 -1.17
C THR A 168 3.61 20.41 -2.51
N GLN A 169 4.33 20.22 -3.62
CA GLN A 169 3.74 20.27 -4.97
C GLN A 169 2.64 19.21 -5.12
N LEU A 170 2.87 17.99 -4.64
CA LEU A 170 1.87 16.93 -4.66
C LEU A 170 0.61 17.33 -3.87
N LEU A 171 0.78 17.93 -2.68
CA LEU A 171 -0.35 18.41 -1.89
C LEU A 171 -1.14 19.51 -2.60
N ASP A 172 -0.46 20.44 -3.27
CA ASP A 172 -1.08 21.51 -4.05
C ASP A 172 -1.88 20.96 -5.25
N ASP A 173 -1.31 20.00 -5.97
CA ASP A 173 -2.01 19.30 -7.07
C ASP A 173 -3.29 18.61 -6.57
N LEU A 174 -3.22 17.94 -5.41
CA LEU A 174 -4.38 17.30 -4.77
C LEU A 174 -5.45 18.31 -4.34
N GLN A 175 -5.04 19.47 -3.81
CA GLN A 175 -5.97 20.56 -3.47
C GLN A 175 -6.65 21.14 -4.71
N GLN A 176 -5.94 21.25 -5.83
CA GLN A 176 -6.53 21.67 -7.09
C GLN A 176 -7.60 20.68 -7.57
N VAL A 177 -7.35 19.38 -7.43
CA VAL A 177 -8.37 18.35 -7.75
C VAL A 177 -9.60 18.50 -6.84
N ASP A 178 -9.40 18.73 -5.55
CA ASP A 178 -10.51 18.93 -4.60
C ASP A 178 -11.35 20.16 -4.92
N SER A 179 -10.71 21.25 -5.37
CA SER A 179 -11.43 22.47 -5.75
C SER A 179 -12.40 22.26 -6.92
N ASN A 180 -12.18 21.22 -7.72
CA ASN A 180 -13.02 20.84 -8.86
C ASN A 180 -13.95 19.66 -8.54
N PHE A 181 -13.98 19.18 -7.29
CA PHE A 181 -14.78 18.04 -6.88
C PHE A 181 -16.25 18.41 -6.71
N ASP A 182 -17.12 17.86 -7.55
CA ASP A 182 -18.57 17.99 -7.42
C ASP A 182 -19.14 16.89 -6.52
N ALA A 183 -19.31 17.19 -5.24
CA ALA A 183 -19.88 16.24 -4.27
C ALA A 183 -21.32 15.80 -4.61
N ALA A 184 -22.07 16.58 -5.39
CA ALA A 184 -23.44 16.22 -5.78
C ALA A 184 -23.48 15.12 -6.86
N ALA A 185 -22.35 14.89 -7.55
CA ALA A 185 -22.21 13.83 -8.54
C ALA A 185 -21.94 12.44 -7.93
N TRP A 186 -21.78 12.34 -6.61
CA TRP A 186 -21.39 11.12 -5.92
C TRP A 186 -22.44 10.62 -4.91
N PRO A 187 -22.42 9.32 -4.55
CA PRO A 187 -23.26 8.79 -3.48
C PRO A 187 -23.09 9.57 -2.17
N ALA A 188 -24.14 9.58 -1.34
CA ALA A 188 -24.04 10.16 -0.01
C ALA A 188 -23.09 9.32 0.87
N PRO A 189 -22.33 9.93 1.80
CA PRO A 189 -21.48 9.18 2.72
C PRO A 189 -22.27 8.10 3.48
N GLY A 190 -21.69 6.90 3.60
CA GLY A 190 -22.31 5.75 4.26
C GLY A 190 -23.28 4.95 3.38
N THR A 191 -23.44 5.31 2.10
CA THR A 191 -24.35 4.61 1.18
C THR A 191 -23.66 3.71 0.18
N ASP A 192 -22.38 3.94 -0.09
CA ASP A 192 -21.57 3.14 -1.01
C ASP A 192 -20.18 2.91 -0.40
N TYR A 193 -19.87 1.64 -0.19
CA TYR A 193 -18.62 1.22 0.44
C TYR A 193 -17.38 1.65 -0.35
N VAL A 194 -17.42 1.56 -1.68
CA VAL A 194 -16.29 1.91 -2.55
C VAL A 194 -16.08 3.41 -2.52
N PHE A 195 -17.15 4.19 -2.56
CA PHE A 195 -17.10 5.63 -2.38
C PHE A 195 -16.47 6.02 -1.05
N ASP A 196 -16.99 5.48 0.06
CA ASP A 196 -16.51 5.80 1.42
C ASP A 196 -15.04 5.42 1.60
N MET A 197 -14.64 4.26 1.09
CA MET A 197 -13.25 3.78 1.12
C MET A 197 -12.34 4.73 0.33
N LEU A 198 -12.71 5.14 -0.89
CA LEU A 198 -11.87 6.01 -1.71
C LEU A 198 -11.80 7.44 -1.16
N MET A 199 -12.89 7.94 -0.58
CA MET A 199 -12.86 9.21 0.15
C MET A 199 -11.98 9.12 1.41
N GLY A 200 -11.99 7.99 2.11
CA GLY A 200 -11.07 7.71 3.20
C GLY A 200 -9.60 7.72 2.76
N LEU A 201 -9.29 7.05 1.64
CA LEU A 201 -7.94 7.02 1.05
C LEU A 201 -7.48 8.43 0.71
N LYS A 202 -8.34 9.22 0.04
CA LYS A 202 -8.08 10.63 -0.27
C LYS A 202 -7.68 11.43 0.97
N HIS A 203 -8.47 11.30 2.03
CA HIS A 203 -8.22 12.03 3.28
C HIS A 203 -6.88 11.60 3.90
N ARG A 204 -6.66 10.28 4.06
CA ARG A 204 -5.45 9.75 4.70
C ARG A 204 -4.18 10.08 3.93
N ARG A 205 -4.22 10.04 2.60
CA ARG A 205 -3.12 10.49 1.72
C ARG A 205 -2.70 11.92 2.04
N ARG A 206 -3.65 12.85 2.12
CA ARG A 206 -3.39 14.27 2.40
C ARG A 206 -2.81 14.47 3.80
N GLU A 207 -3.36 13.79 4.80
CA GLU A 207 -2.83 13.85 6.17
C GLU A 207 -1.40 13.31 6.26
N ALA A 208 -1.10 12.20 5.60
CA ALA A 208 0.25 11.65 5.55
C ALA A 208 1.24 12.62 4.89
N ILE A 209 0.86 13.23 3.76
CA ILE A 209 1.71 14.22 3.08
C ILE A 209 1.94 15.45 3.96
N ARG A 210 0.90 16.00 4.59
CA ARG A 210 1.01 17.14 5.52
C ARG A 210 1.92 16.83 6.70
N TYR A 211 1.73 15.65 7.31
CA TYR A 211 2.55 15.20 8.41
C TYR A 211 4.03 15.12 8.01
N GLU A 212 4.31 14.51 6.86
CA GLU A 212 5.68 14.34 6.39
C GLU A 212 6.34 15.68 6.03
N VAL A 213 5.63 16.60 5.38
CA VAL A 213 6.12 17.97 5.13
C VAL A 213 6.47 18.67 6.45
N ALA A 214 5.61 18.60 7.48
CA ALA A 214 5.87 19.20 8.78
C ALA A 214 7.09 18.56 9.49
N ARG A 215 7.25 17.24 9.36
CA ARG A 215 8.41 16.51 9.88
C ARG A 215 9.71 16.95 9.21
N LEU A 216 9.72 17.06 7.88
CA LEU A 216 10.87 17.50 7.09
C LEU A 216 11.24 18.96 7.41
N ALA A 217 10.26 19.85 7.55
CA ALA A 217 10.49 21.22 7.97
C ALA A 217 11.15 21.29 9.36
N SER A 218 10.66 20.51 10.32
CA SER A 218 11.23 20.43 11.67
C SER A 218 12.69 19.93 11.65
N LYS A 219 13.01 18.96 10.77
CA LYS A 219 14.37 18.45 10.57
C LYS A 219 15.30 19.52 9.97
N LEU A 220 14.83 20.27 8.99
CA LEU A 220 15.59 21.37 8.38
C LEU A 220 15.89 22.50 9.38
N GLU A 221 14.91 22.87 10.20
CA GLU A 221 15.10 23.85 11.28
C GLU A 221 16.18 23.36 12.27
N ALA A 222 16.11 22.11 12.72
CA ALA A 222 17.10 21.52 13.61
C ALA A 222 18.52 21.51 13.01
N LEU A 223 18.66 21.18 11.72
CA LEU A 223 19.94 21.22 11.00
C LEU A 223 20.48 22.65 10.88
N SER A 224 19.61 23.64 10.69
CA SER A 224 20.00 25.04 10.60
C SER A 224 20.45 25.61 11.96
N ALA A 225 19.78 25.22 13.05
CA ALA A 225 20.13 25.62 14.42
C ALA A 225 21.45 24.97 14.86
N GLY A 226 21.67 23.68 14.58
CA GLY A 226 22.91 22.98 14.91
C GLY A 226 24.14 23.49 14.15
N ARG A 227 23.97 24.16 13.00
CA ARG A 227 25.05 24.84 12.27
C ARG A 227 25.45 26.19 12.87
N GLN A 228 24.64 26.79 13.74
CA GLN A 228 24.96 28.07 14.41
C GLN A 228 25.80 27.89 15.68
N GLU A 229 25.95 26.66 16.18
CA GLU A 229 26.71 26.34 17.41
C GLU A 229 28.15 25.83 17.15
N LEU A 230 28.63 25.87 15.90
CA LEU A 230 30.01 25.54 15.48
C LEU A 230 30.76 26.77 14.96
#